data_AF-A0A2E5YAY9-F1
#
_entry.id   AF-A0A2E5YAY9-F1
#
_cell.length_a   1.000
_cell.length_b   1.000
_cell.length_c   1.000
_cell.angle_alpha   90.00
_cell.angle_beta   90.00
_cell.angle_gamma   90.00
#
_symmetry.space_group_name_H-M   'P 1'
#
loop_
_entity.id
_entity.type
_entity.pdbx_description
1 polymer ?
#
loop_
_entity_poly.entity_id
_entity_poly.type
_entity_poly.pdbx_seq_one_letter_code
_entity_poly.pdbx_strand_id
1 'polypeptide(L)' 'MSRKGNCWDNAIAESFFHALKVELIHQYVYKTEAQARQSIFQYLEIYYNKNRMHSAISYSTPFEYAC' A
#
# COMPACT_ATOMS: atom_id res chain seq x y z
N MET A 1 -4.99 -9.94 -16.58
CA MET A 1 -5.14 -9.21 -17.86
C MET A 1 -5.42 -7.75 -17.54
N SER A 2 -4.38 -6.90 -17.54
CA SER A 2 -4.54 -5.44 -17.45
C SER A 2 -4.89 -4.91 -18.86
N ARG A 3 -6.03 -4.25 -19.02
CA ARG A 3 -6.45 -3.66 -20.30
C ARG A 3 -5.76 -2.29 -20.45
N LYS A 4 -4.96 -2.14 -21.52
CA LYS A 4 -4.38 -0.84 -21.92
C LYS A 4 -5.53 0.16 -22.13
N GLY A 5 -5.63 1.18 -21.28
CA GLY A 5 -6.55 2.30 -21.47
C GLY A 5 -7.45 2.69 -20.29
N ASN A 6 -7.41 1.99 -19.15
CA ASN A 6 -8.10 2.45 -17.94
C ASN A 6 -7.08 2.98 -16.94
N CYS A 7 -6.83 4.29 -16.95
CA CYS A 7 -5.91 4.95 -16.01
C CYS A 7 -6.32 4.72 -14.54
N TRP A 8 -7.60 4.49 -14.26
CA TRP A 8 -8.12 4.22 -12.91
C TRP A 8 -7.85 2.79 -12.42
N ASP A 9 -7.78 1.81 -13.33
CA ASP A 9 -7.55 0.40 -13.00
C ASP A 9 -6.14 0.18 -12.43
N ASN A 10 -5.16 0.96 -12.94
CA ASN A 10 -3.79 0.91 -12.46
C ASN A 10 -3.45 2.03 -11.45
N ALA A 11 -4.14 3.18 -11.45
CA ALA A 11 -3.79 4.30 -10.56
C ALA A 11 -3.82 3.94 -9.06
N ILE A 12 -4.76 3.09 -8.64
CA ILE A 12 -4.85 2.63 -7.24
C ILE A 12 -3.67 1.73 -6.90
N ALA A 13 -3.35 0.79 -7.80
CA ALA A 13 -2.20 -0.10 -7.65
C ALA A 13 -0.88 0.68 -7.67
N GLU A 14 -0.72 1.63 -8.59
CA GLU A 14 0.46 2.49 -8.70
C GLU A 14 0.66 3.34 -7.45
N SER A 15 -0.42 3.93 -6.91
CA SER A 15 -0.38 4.71 -5.67
C SER A 15 0.01 3.85 -4.47
N PHE A 16 -0.53 2.62 -4.38
CA PHE A 16 -0.15 1.66 -3.36
C PHE A 16 1.33 1.26 -3.46
N PHE A 17 1.80 0.86 -4.65
CA PHE A 17 3.17 0.43 -4.84
C PHE A 17 4.19 1.56 -4.65
N HIS A 18 3.83 2.79 -5.00
CA HIS A 18 4.64 3.96 -4.69
C HIS A 18 4.78 4.15 -3.18
N ALA A 19 3.67 4.13 -2.44
CA ALA A 19 3.66 4.25 -0.99
C ALA A 19 4.48 3.16 -0.31
N LEU A 20 4.24 1.89 -0.68
CA LEU A 20 4.95 0.74 -0.16
C LEU A 20 6.47 0.87 -0.36
N LYS A 21 6.91 1.36 -1.52
CA LYS A 21 8.33 1.54 -1.81
C LYS A 21 8.95 2.63 -0.95
N VAL A 22 8.32 3.81 -0.88
CA VAL A 22 8.85 4.98 -0.17
C VAL A 22 8.83 4.78 1.35
N GLU A 23 7.73 4.24 1.88
CA GLU A 23 7.50 4.14 3.33
C GLU A 23 8.14 2.88 3.93
N LEU A 24 8.27 1.79 3.17
CA LEU A 24 8.80 0.52 3.66
C LEU A 24 10.08 0.09 2.92
N ILE A 25 10.01 -0.19 1.63
CA ILE A 25 11.11 -0.88 0.92
C ILE A 25 12.41 -0.06 0.89
N HIS A 26 12.33 1.26 0.79
CA HIS A 26 13.52 2.12 0.78
C HIS A 26 14.14 2.29 2.18
N GLN A 27 13.41 2.00 3.26
CA GLN A 27 13.91 2.15 4.63
C GLN A 27 14.56 0.87 5.17
N TYR A 28 14.33 -0.29 4.54
CA TYR A 28 14.78 -1.59 5.04
C TYR A 28 15.56 -2.37 3.99
N VAL A 29 16.71 -2.93 4.41
CA VAL A 29 17.46 -3.90 3.60
C VAL A 29 17.13 -5.31 4.10
N TYR A 30 16.37 -6.05 3.31
CA TYR A 30 15.96 -7.42 3.65
C TYR A 30 17.05 -8.43 3.30
N LYS A 31 17.39 -9.29 4.27
CA LYS A 31 18.36 -10.39 4.05
C LYS A 31 17.70 -11.65 3.48
N THR A 32 16.41 -11.83 3.71
CA THR A 32 15.64 -13.00 3.25
C THR A 32 14.26 -12.58 2.77
N GLU A 33 13.69 -13.36 1.84
CA GLU A 33 12.32 -13.15 1.34
C GLU A 33 11.29 -13.23 2.49
N ALA A 34 11.48 -14.16 3.43
CA ALA A 34 10.56 -14.33 4.56
C ALA A 34 10.46 -13.06 5.42
N GLN A 35 11.58 -12.37 5.66
CA GLN A 35 11.57 -11.09 6.39
C GLN A 35 10.82 -10.01 5.60
N ALA A 36 11.07 -9.90 4.30
CA ALA A 36 10.36 -8.96 3.45
C ALA A 36 8.84 -9.21 3.47
N ARG A 37 8.42 -10.48 3.35
CA ARG A 37 7.00 -10.86 3.41
C ARG A 37 6.36 -10.50 4.73
N GLN A 38 7.03 -10.75 5.86
CA GLN A 38 6.50 -10.40 7.18
C GLN A 38 6.37 -8.89 7.34
N SER A 39 7.38 -8.11 6.92
CA SER A 39 7.32 -6.65 6.97
C SER A 39 6.23 -6.07 6.08
N ILE A 40 6.03 -6.61 4.88
CA ILE A 40 4.95 -6.18 3.97
C ILE A 40 3.58 -6.49 4.60
N PHE A 41 3.42 -7.67 5.19
CA PHE A 41 2.18 -8.05 5.86
C PHE A 41 1.85 -7.11 7.03
N GLN A 42 2.83 -6.86 7.89
CA GLN A 42 2.70 -5.93 9.01
C GLN A 42 2.38 -4.51 8.54
N TYR A 43 3.05 -4.04 7.49
CA TYR A 43 2.77 -2.75 6.87
C TYR A 43 1.32 -2.68 6.36
N LEU A 44 0.82 -3.72 5.69
CA LEU A 44 -0.55 -3.74 5.16
C LEU A 44 -1.60 -3.70 6.27
N GLU A 45 -1.50 -4.59 7.26
CA GLU A 45 -2.52 -4.75 8.30
C GLU A 45 -2.50 -3.65 9.36
N ILE A 46 -1.30 -3.22 9.77
CA ILE A 46 -1.15 -2.32 10.91
C ILE A 46 -1.04 -0.88 10.43
N TYR A 47 -0.32 -0.60 9.35
CA TYR A 47 -0.07 0.76 8.93
C TYR A 47 -1.03 1.21 7.83
N TYR A 48 -1.01 0.54 6.68
CA TYR A 48 -1.75 0.95 5.49
C TYR A 48 -3.26 0.96 5.72
N ASN A 49 -3.84 -0.13 6.23
CA ASN A 49 -5.28 -0.22 6.41
C ASN A 49 -5.81 0.61 7.59
N LYS A 50 -5.03 0.74 8.67
CA LYS A 50 -5.52 1.31 9.95
C LYS A 50 -5.01 2.72 10.27
N ASN A 51 -3.87 3.15 9.73
CA ASN A 51 -3.23 4.40 10.12
C ASN A 51 -2.99 5.36 8.94
N ARG A 52 -2.82 4.84 7.73
CA ARG A 52 -2.55 5.67 6.55
C ARG A 52 -3.83 6.38 6.12
N MET A 53 -3.83 7.71 6.20
CA MET A 53 -4.93 8.54 5.70
C MET A 53 -4.79 8.72 4.19
N HIS A 54 -5.89 8.58 3.48
CA HIS A 54 -5.92 8.71 2.02
C HIS A 54 -6.72 9.95 1.63
N SER A 55 -6.07 10.92 1.00
CA SER A 55 -6.72 12.15 0.51
C SER A 55 -7.85 11.86 -0.48
N ALA A 56 -7.78 10.74 -1.22
CA ALA A 56 -8.82 10.28 -2.14
C ALA A 56 -10.12 9.84 -1.43
N ILE A 57 -10.08 9.51 -0.13
CA ILE A 57 -11.24 9.11 0.67
C ILE A 57 -11.44 10.07 1.85
N SER A 58 -11.38 11.38 1.58
CA SER A 58 -11.64 12.42 2.60
C SER A 58 -10.73 12.34 3.83
N TYR A 59 -9.48 11.91 3.65
CA TYR A 59 -8.51 11.69 4.73
C TYR A 59 -8.91 10.61 5.73
N SER A 60 -9.84 9.72 5.38
CA SER A 60 -10.13 8.51 6.15
C SER A 60 -9.09 7.43 5.87
N THR A 61 -9.02 6.45 6.77
CA THR A 61 -8.23 5.23 6.56
C THR A 61 -9.04 4.22 5.74
N PRO A 62 -8.39 3.28 5.03
CA PRO A 62 -9.10 2.25 4.29
C PRO A 62 -10.04 1.42 5.17
N PHE A 63 -9.66 1.18 6.44
CA PHE A 63 -10.50 0.49 7.40
C PHE A 63 -11.77 1.28 7.73
N GLU A 64 -11.67 2.58 7.98
CA GLU A 64 -12.83 3.41 8.30
C GLU A 64 -13.76 3.65 7.11
N TYR A 65 -13.23 3.68 5.89
CA TYR A 65 -14.04 3.81 4.68
C TYR A 65 -14.80 2.51 4.31
N ALA A 66 -14.30 1.36 4.75
CA ALA A 66 -14.91 0.05 4.44
C ALA A 66 -16.04 -0.36 5.40
N CYS A 67 -16.22 0.36 6.52
CA CYS A 67 -17.30 0.17 7.50
C CYS A 67 -18.46 1.14 7.24
#